data_AF-A0A3A9SV14-F1
#
_entry.id   AF-A0A3A9SV14-F1
#
_cell.length_a   1.000
_cell.length_b   1.000
_cell.length_c   1.000
_cell.angle_alpha   90.00
_cell.angle_beta   90.00
_cell.angle_gamma   90.00
#
_symmetry.space_group_name_H-M   'P 1'
#
loop_
_entity.id
_entity.type
_entity.pdbx_description
1 polymer ?
#
loop_
_entity_poly.entity_id
_entity_poly.type
_entity_poly.pdbx_seq_one_letter_code
_entity_poly.pdbx_strand_id
1 'polypeptide(L)'
;MRRKEFISKKLAVVLMSAIMLIAPIVGSIAAPIDAHAEMDELVILRDADKTPVEDNNNLEEAVEELPDGVIMENNNGVITTNEGTVTHNTENAGVYQNNGEIRYNEGIVAYNEGEINNNTGRVNVNKEHHVIYKNDGLVDNNSNAAIFNGQGTVDHNWWGGVVIGSPGVLCDTEAGEGPYLGTININNGDILNGVGADDVLTVNTFVQGTIDTALDNYDPNETRGISVYRLVEYPRLGKVHIIDNLDENEFKENDLILVDNQYHAVSLMDTDNATVEYNNFADLPIDMHMVQTGINKTDIPITGTITLRPNSGYKITDNGQLSGEVETLSYNLNKNNDGSYTIGIASLKGNVMLTADMLNLIVSELTAEEAANIQQLVVGDTVVNLDDIKDGDAIVIEGSNHSSSDNSGSPVEAAAPAGYNLADEAIKAVTDQVQKQVAASGNDIAALEVIDIYFGDKIDMSPAVIEYLCEKVPVAKRCHFDYKDQEYVMFIPAFDLVAPAYAEGLEVLNNEPAHTAGFLRITQIFEKLGFATKVVEEQEAAE
;
A
#
# COMPACT_ATOMS: atom_id res chain seq x y z
N MET A 1 44.05 -37.87 -50.45
CA MET A 1 43.69 -36.59 -51.11
C MET A 1 42.17 -36.49 -51.21
N ARG A 2 41.61 -35.26 -51.15
CA ARG A 2 40.24 -34.83 -51.59
C ARG A 2 39.04 -35.65 -51.04
N ARG A 3 38.17 -35.12 -50.16
CA ARG A 3 37.24 -33.96 -50.20
C ARG A 3 35.86 -34.25 -50.83
N LYS A 4 34.84 -34.32 -49.94
CA LYS A 4 33.44 -33.89 -50.12
C LYS A 4 32.62 -34.59 -51.24
N GLU A 5 31.35 -34.31 -51.59
CA GLU A 5 30.24 -33.42 -51.12
C GLU A 5 28.96 -34.30 -50.94
N PHE A 6 27.98 -34.15 -50.02
CA PHE A 6 27.29 -33.03 -49.33
C PHE A 6 26.47 -32.12 -50.28
N ILE A 7 25.13 -32.06 -50.30
CA ILE A 7 24.11 -31.95 -49.23
C ILE A 7 22.71 -32.17 -49.88
N SER A 8 21.64 -32.49 -49.11
CA SER A 8 20.39 -31.68 -49.07
C SER A 8 19.25 -32.32 -48.26
N LYS A 9 18.84 -31.64 -47.17
CA LYS A 9 17.61 -31.97 -46.42
C LYS A 9 16.31 -31.58 -47.16
N LYS A 10 16.37 -30.87 -48.30
CA LYS A 10 15.16 -30.42 -49.03
C LYS A 10 14.40 -31.54 -49.76
N LEU A 11 14.96 -32.74 -49.93
CA LEU A 11 14.27 -33.85 -50.59
C LEU A 11 13.20 -34.50 -49.69
N ALA A 12 13.35 -34.45 -48.37
CA ALA A 12 12.38 -35.02 -47.43
C ALA A 12 11.05 -34.24 -47.38
N VAL A 13 11.09 -32.93 -47.65
CA VAL A 13 9.92 -32.03 -47.59
C VAL A 13 8.94 -32.25 -48.76
N VAL A 14 9.40 -32.88 -49.85
CA VAL A 14 8.59 -33.15 -51.06
C VAL A 14 7.77 -34.45 -50.93
N LEU A 15 8.02 -35.26 -49.90
CA LEU A 15 7.45 -36.61 -49.75
C LEU A 15 6.31 -36.74 -48.72
N MET A 16 5.94 -35.66 -48.01
CA MET A 16 4.79 -35.64 -47.07
C MET A 16 3.64 -34.71 -47.51
N SER A 17 3.71 -34.12 -48.70
CA SER A 17 2.75 -33.12 -49.20
C SER A 17 1.81 -33.66 -50.30
N ALA A 18 1.46 -34.95 -50.28
CA ALA A 18 0.78 -35.61 -51.40
C ALA A 18 -0.22 -36.73 -51.04
N ILE A 19 -1.00 -36.60 -49.95
CA ILE A 19 -2.25 -37.35 -49.74
C ILE A 19 -3.41 -36.38 -49.48
N MET A 20 -4.01 -35.97 -50.60
CA MET A 20 -5.35 -35.41 -50.80
C MET A 20 -5.73 -35.89 -52.22
N LEU A 21 -6.94 -36.29 -52.58
CA LEU A 21 -8.28 -36.22 -51.97
C LEU A 21 -9.10 -37.42 -52.47
N ILE A 22 -9.80 -38.16 -51.59
CA ILE A 22 -11.12 -38.76 -51.90
C ILE A 22 -11.95 -38.71 -50.61
N ALA A 23 -13.09 -38.02 -50.65
CA ALA A 23 -14.10 -38.07 -49.60
C ALA A 23 -15.37 -38.73 -50.16
N PRO A 24 -16.02 -39.65 -49.41
CA PRO A 24 -17.46 -39.84 -49.48
C PRO A 24 -18.14 -38.91 -48.48
N ILE A 25 -19.04 -38.03 -48.95
CA ILE A 25 -19.89 -37.24 -48.05
C ILE A 25 -20.91 -38.18 -47.41
N VAL A 26 -20.78 -38.38 -46.10
CA VAL A 26 -21.85 -38.92 -45.25
C VAL A 26 -22.09 -37.91 -44.15
N GLY A 27 -23.32 -37.40 -44.06
CA GLY A 27 -23.69 -36.41 -43.05
C GLY A 27 -23.82 -37.04 -41.67
N SER A 28 -22.71 -37.16 -40.95
CA SER A 28 -22.76 -37.32 -39.49
C SER A 28 -23.29 -36.02 -38.90
N ILE A 29 -24.54 -36.04 -38.43
CA ILE A 29 -25.04 -35.00 -37.53
C ILE A 29 -24.22 -35.16 -36.25
N ALA A 30 -23.27 -34.25 -36.04
CA ALA A 30 -22.68 -34.05 -34.72
C ALA A 30 -23.76 -33.40 -33.86
N ALA A 31 -24.57 -34.22 -33.19
CA ALA A 31 -25.16 -33.76 -31.95
C ALA A 31 -24.01 -33.44 -30.99
N PRO A 32 -24.08 -32.34 -30.21
CA PRO A 32 -23.25 -32.27 -29.02
C PRO A 32 -23.56 -33.49 -28.17
N ILE A 33 -22.53 -34.24 -27.79
CA ILE A 33 -22.63 -35.19 -26.69
C ILE A 33 -22.43 -34.33 -25.45
N ASP A 34 -23.43 -34.27 -24.58
CA ASP A 34 -23.33 -33.52 -23.34
C ASP A 34 -22.18 -34.04 -22.48
N ALA A 35 -21.37 -33.11 -21.95
CA ALA A 35 -20.16 -33.42 -21.19
C ALA A 35 -20.44 -33.92 -19.74
N HIS A 36 -21.69 -34.31 -19.44
CA HIS A 36 -22.15 -34.64 -18.09
C HIS A 36 -22.13 -36.15 -17.77
N ALA A 37 -21.84 -37.02 -18.74
CA ALA A 37 -22.18 -38.44 -18.67
C ALA A 37 -21.32 -39.35 -17.75
N GLU A 38 -20.13 -38.93 -17.31
CA GLU A 38 -19.25 -39.82 -16.49
C GLU A 38 -19.39 -39.64 -14.96
N MET A 39 -20.18 -38.68 -14.45
CA MET A 39 -20.52 -38.64 -13.01
C MET A 39 -21.60 -39.64 -12.59
N ASP A 40 -22.38 -40.19 -13.54
CA ASP A 40 -23.64 -40.90 -13.28
C ASP A 40 -23.53 -42.08 -12.31
N GLU A 41 -22.63 -43.06 -12.53
CA GLU A 41 -22.69 -44.33 -11.77
C GLU A 41 -22.45 -44.18 -10.26
N LEU A 42 -21.65 -43.19 -9.82
CA LEU A 42 -21.44 -42.91 -8.40
C LEU A 42 -22.53 -42.02 -7.80
N VAL A 43 -23.07 -41.08 -8.58
CA VAL A 43 -24.18 -40.20 -8.16
C VAL A 43 -25.47 -41.01 -7.96
N ILE A 44 -25.79 -41.91 -8.89
CA ILE A 44 -26.96 -42.80 -8.82
C ILE A 44 -26.97 -43.66 -7.54
N LEU A 45 -25.79 -44.05 -7.04
CA LEU A 45 -25.66 -44.77 -5.77
C LEU A 45 -25.79 -43.87 -4.52
N ARG A 46 -25.44 -42.58 -4.62
CA ARG A 46 -25.56 -41.58 -3.53
C ARG A 46 -27.01 -41.09 -3.35
N ASP A 47 -27.84 -41.18 -4.40
CA ASP A 47 -29.24 -40.73 -4.40
C ASP A 47 -30.28 -41.84 -4.27
N ALA A 48 -29.86 -43.12 -4.19
CA ALA A 48 -30.77 -44.28 -4.17
C ALA A 48 -31.78 -44.29 -3.00
N ASP A 49 -31.47 -43.59 -1.90
CA ASP A 49 -32.33 -43.41 -0.72
C ASP A 49 -33.06 -42.04 -0.69
N LYS A 50 -32.83 -41.15 -1.67
CA LYS A 50 -33.46 -39.82 -1.74
C LYS A 50 -34.78 -39.84 -2.52
N THR A 51 -35.72 -38.97 -2.14
CA THR A 51 -37.02 -38.82 -2.80
C THR A 51 -36.98 -37.64 -3.79
N PRO A 52 -37.28 -37.84 -5.08
CA PRO A 52 -37.34 -36.72 -6.04
C PRO A 52 -38.56 -35.83 -5.81
N VAL A 53 -38.41 -34.52 -6.01
CA VAL A 53 -39.54 -33.58 -6.17
C VAL A 53 -40.11 -33.73 -7.58
N GLU A 54 -41.42 -33.96 -7.73
CA GLU A 54 -42.05 -34.16 -9.05
C GLU A 54 -42.06 -32.89 -9.93
N ASP A 55 -42.10 -31.70 -9.30
CA ASP A 55 -42.02 -30.40 -9.97
C ASP A 55 -40.70 -29.69 -9.59
N ASN A 56 -39.88 -29.39 -10.59
CA ASN A 56 -38.69 -28.54 -10.44
C ASN A 56 -39.10 -27.10 -10.07
N ASN A 57 -38.35 -26.44 -9.17
CA ASN A 57 -38.73 -25.11 -8.71
C ASN A 57 -38.70 -24.11 -9.86
N ASN A 58 -39.74 -23.27 -9.95
CA ASN A 58 -39.96 -22.33 -11.04
C ASN A 58 -39.82 -20.87 -10.55
N LEU A 59 -39.72 -19.92 -11.49
CA LEU A 59 -39.47 -18.50 -11.18
C LEU A 59 -40.60 -17.77 -10.42
N GLU A 60 -41.81 -18.34 -10.33
CA GLU A 60 -43.00 -17.63 -9.83
C GLU A 60 -43.35 -17.93 -8.36
N GLU A 61 -42.94 -19.09 -7.82
CA GLU A 61 -43.20 -19.48 -6.42
C GLU A 61 -41.88 -19.81 -5.70
N ALA A 62 -41.78 -19.46 -4.41
CA ALA A 62 -40.60 -19.74 -3.60
C ALA A 62 -40.80 -20.99 -2.74
N VAL A 63 -39.80 -21.87 -2.70
CA VAL A 63 -39.76 -23.04 -1.83
C VAL A 63 -39.24 -22.59 -0.45
N GLU A 64 -40.06 -22.77 0.58
CA GLU A 64 -39.67 -22.39 1.96
C GLU A 64 -38.58 -23.34 2.49
N GLU A 65 -38.74 -24.65 2.30
CA GLU A 65 -37.78 -25.67 2.74
C GLU A 65 -37.70 -26.80 1.70
N LEU A 66 -36.49 -27.19 1.30
CA LEU A 66 -36.20 -28.43 0.58
C LEU A 66 -35.60 -29.43 1.59
N PRO A 67 -36.36 -30.41 2.11
CA PRO A 67 -35.94 -31.21 3.27
C PRO A 67 -34.80 -32.21 3.01
N ASP A 68 -34.14 -32.65 4.10
CA ASP A 68 -33.20 -33.79 4.06
C ASP A 68 -33.87 -35.04 3.46
N GLY A 69 -33.08 -35.83 2.74
CA GLY A 69 -33.55 -37.00 2.00
C GLY A 69 -34.39 -36.66 0.76
N VAL A 70 -34.49 -35.39 0.35
CA VAL A 70 -35.20 -34.96 -0.88
C VAL A 70 -34.20 -34.44 -1.91
N ILE A 71 -34.45 -34.73 -3.20
CA ILE A 71 -33.65 -34.23 -4.33
C ILE A 71 -34.50 -33.45 -5.34
N MET A 72 -34.03 -32.27 -5.73
CA MET A 72 -34.58 -31.44 -6.78
C MET A 72 -33.57 -31.38 -7.93
N GLU A 73 -33.98 -31.72 -9.16
CA GLU A 73 -33.06 -31.72 -10.30
C GLU A 73 -32.65 -30.29 -10.67
N ASN A 74 -33.59 -29.36 -10.71
CA ASN A 74 -33.37 -27.98 -11.12
C ASN A 74 -34.11 -27.00 -10.20
N ASN A 75 -33.36 -26.18 -9.47
CA ASN A 75 -33.89 -24.92 -8.93
C ASN A 75 -33.77 -23.83 -9.99
N ASN A 76 -34.90 -23.26 -10.39
CA ASN A 76 -34.98 -22.06 -11.24
C ASN A 76 -35.62 -20.88 -10.50
N GLY A 77 -36.02 -21.06 -9.25
CA GLY A 77 -36.70 -20.07 -8.43
C GLY A 77 -35.88 -19.70 -7.20
N VAL A 78 -36.55 -19.40 -6.09
CA VAL A 78 -35.92 -19.20 -4.78
C VAL A 78 -36.21 -20.38 -3.86
N ILE A 79 -35.19 -20.90 -3.21
CA ILE A 79 -35.27 -21.79 -2.04
C ILE A 79 -34.82 -20.97 -0.82
N THR A 80 -35.61 -20.95 0.26
CA THR A 80 -35.19 -20.28 1.51
C THR A 80 -34.18 -21.14 2.28
N THR A 81 -34.51 -22.40 2.56
CA THR A 81 -33.58 -23.36 3.18
C THR A 81 -33.48 -24.66 2.35
N ASN A 82 -32.27 -25.09 2.01
CA ASN A 82 -32.01 -26.43 1.45
C ASN A 82 -31.30 -27.31 2.49
N GLU A 83 -32.02 -28.27 3.05
CA GLU A 83 -31.48 -29.39 3.85
C GLU A 83 -31.20 -30.63 2.96
N GLY A 84 -31.82 -30.69 1.76
CA GLY A 84 -31.76 -31.81 0.83
C GLY A 84 -30.67 -31.69 -0.23
N THR A 85 -31.02 -31.93 -1.48
CA THR A 85 -30.09 -31.89 -2.62
C THR A 85 -30.66 -31.14 -3.81
N VAL A 86 -29.91 -30.18 -4.34
CA VAL A 86 -30.18 -29.52 -5.62
C VAL A 86 -29.12 -29.97 -6.63
N THR A 87 -29.52 -30.60 -7.73
CA THR A 87 -28.54 -30.95 -8.77
C THR A 87 -28.07 -29.69 -9.50
N HIS A 88 -28.98 -28.86 -10.02
CA HIS A 88 -28.66 -27.59 -10.67
C HIS A 88 -29.38 -26.42 -9.99
N ASN A 89 -28.63 -25.45 -9.46
CA ASN A 89 -29.14 -24.12 -9.11
C ASN A 89 -28.79 -23.17 -10.25
N THR A 90 -29.73 -22.91 -11.16
CA THR A 90 -29.45 -22.26 -12.46
C THR A 90 -29.14 -20.77 -12.32
N GLU A 91 -28.56 -20.14 -13.35
CA GLU A 91 -28.08 -18.73 -13.36
C GLU A 91 -29.05 -17.71 -12.70
N ASN A 92 -30.36 -17.90 -12.84
CA ASN A 92 -31.38 -16.97 -12.36
C ASN A 92 -31.99 -17.37 -10.99
N ALA A 93 -31.51 -18.46 -10.39
CA ALA A 93 -32.03 -19.07 -9.18
C ALA A 93 -31.29 -18.63 -7.90
N GLY A 94 -31.98 -18.70 -6.77
CA GLY A 94 -31.45 -18.37 -5.46
C GLY A 94 -31.63 -19.50 -4.44
N VAL A 95 -30.61 -19.73 -3.63
CA VAL A 95 -30.71 -20.47 -2.35
C VAL A 95 -30.28 -19.52 -1.23
N TYR A 96 -31.16 -19.20 -0.30
CA TYR A 96 -30.80 -18.28 0.79
C TYR A 96 -29.86 -18.98 1.79
N GLN A 97 -30.23 -20.16 2.30
CA GLN A 97 -29.39 -20.99 3.15
C GLN A 97 -29.28 -22.40 2.58
N ASN A 98 -28.05 -22.85 2.30
CA ASN A 98 -27.75 -24.23 1.90
C ASN A 98 -27.09 -24.98 3.05
N ASN A 99 -27.80 -25.92 3.65
CA ASN A 99 -27.31 -26.84 4.68
C ASN A 99 -27.00 -28.25 4.09
N GLY A 100 -27.61 -28.57 2.94
CA GLY A 100 -27.45 -29.82 2.20
C GLY A 100 -26.43 -29.77 1.03
N GLU A 101 -26.72 -30.50 -0.04
CA GLU A 101 -25.85 -30.64 -1.23
C GLU A 101 -26.35 -29.77 -2.41
N ILE A 102 -25.47 -29.00 -3.05
CA ILE A 102 -25.69 -28.40 -4.39
C ILE A 102 -24.61 -28.91 -5.35
N ARG A 103 -24.98 -29.53 -6.48
CA ARG A 103 -23.97 -30.13 -7.37
C ARG A 103 -23.38 -29.15 -8.38
N TYR A 104 -24.23 -28.30 -8.93
CA TYR A 104 -23.87 -27.24 -9.85
C TYR A 104 -24.58 -25.96 -9.42
N ASN A 105 -23.83 -24.98 -8.92
CA ASN A 105 -24.34 -23.64 -8.66
C ASN A 105 -23.90 -22.68 -9.78
N GLU A 106 -24.84 -22.29 -10.63
CA GLU A 106 -24.72 -21.20 -11.60
C GLU A 106 -25.37 -19.91 -11.06
N GLY A 107 -26.37 -20.05 -10.19
CA GLY A 107 -27.09 -18.95 -9.54
C GLY A 107 -26.41 -18.42 -8.26
N ILE A 108 -27.23 -17.93 -7.34
CA ILE A 108 -26.77 -17.28 -6.09
C ILE A 108 -27.07 -18.17 -4.88
N VAL A 109 -26.05 -18.42 -4.05
CA VAL A 109 -26.20 -18.95 -2.69
C VAL A 109 -25.85 -17.84 -1.69
N ALA A 110 -26.76 -17.46 -0.79
CA ALA A 110 -26.44 -16.39 0.17
C ALA A 110 -25.60 -16.89 1.36
N TYR A 111 -25.92 -18.07 1.91
CA TYR A 111 -25.14 -18.75 2.94
C TYR A 111 -24.95 -20.22 2.59
N ASN A 112 -23.69 -20.66 2.47
CA ASN A 112 -23.32 -22.06 2.40
C ASN A 112 -22.85 -22.58 3.76
N GLU A 113 -23.65 -23.49 4.29
CA GLU A 113 -23.49 -24.33 5.47
C GLU A 113 -23.64 -25.81 5.04
N GLY A 114 -23.23 -26.13 3.79
CA GLY A 114 -23.42 -27.44 3.13
C GLY A 114 -22.33 -27.78 2.10
N GLU A 115 -22.51 -28.83 1.30
CA GLU A 115 -21.58 -29.20 0.21
C GLU A 115 -21.98 -28.46 -1.09
N ILE A 116 -21.02 -27.79 -1.76
CA ILE A 116 -21.17 -27.35 -3.16
C ILE A 116 -20.10 -28.04 -4.02
N ASN A 117 -20.51 -28.90 -4.97
CA ASN A 117 -19.55 -29.67 -5.76
C ASN A 117 -18.88 -28.79 -6.84
N ASN A 118 -19.65 -28.00 -7.58
CA ASN A 118 -19.16 -27.05 -8.58
C ASN A 118 -19.86 -25.70 -8.39
N ASN A 119 -19.10 -24.61 -8.22
CA ASN A 119 -19.60 -23.24 -8.26
C ASN A 119 -19.06 -22.50 -9.49
N THR A 120 -19.94 -22.11 -10.40
CA THR A 120 -19.70 -21.17 -11.51
C THR A 120 -20.43 -19.84 -11.31
N GLY A 121 -21.46 -19.83 -10.45
CA GLY A 121 -22.22 -18.67 -10.00
C GLY A 121 -21.58 -17.93 -8.82
N ARG A 122 -22.41 -17.51 -7.87
CA ARG A 122 -21.99 -16.72 -6.70
C ARG A 122 -22.38 -17.37 -5.37
N VAL A 123 -21.47 -17.37 -4.41
CA VAL A 123 -21.72 -17.70 -2.99
C VAL A 123 -21.35 -16.49 -2.12
N ASN A 124 -22.30 -15.88 -1.42
CA ASN A 124 -21.98 -14.66 -0.65
C ASN A 124 -21.22 -14.96 0.66
N VAL A 125 -21.47 -16.12 1.28
CA VAL A 125 -20.79 -16.59 2.49
C VAL A 125 -20.62 -18.11 2.45
N ASN A 126 -19.40 -18.61 2.62
CA ASN A 126 -19.08 -20.00 2.91
C ASN A 126 -18.52 -20.10 4.34
N LYS A 127 -19.14 -20.89 5.23
CA LYS A 127 -18.76 -20.91 6.65
C LYS A 127 -18.81 -22.28 7.35
N GLU A 128 -18.38 -22.31 8.61
CA GLU A 128 -18.68 -23.39 9.60
C GLU A 128 -18.31 -24.83 9.21
N HIS A 129 -17.14 -25.01 8.58
CA HIS A 129 -16.55 -26.31 8.17
C HIS A 129 -17.13 -26.94 6.91
N HIS A 130 -17.82 -26.14 6.12
CA HIS A 130 -18.41 -26.54 4.84
C HIS A 130 -17.47 -26.29 3.65
N VAL A 131 -17.81 -26.89 2.50
CA VAL A 131 -16.83 -27.12 1.41
C VAL A 131 -17.40 -26.76 0.03
N ILE A 132 -16.61 -26.02 -0.74
CA ILE A 132 -16.80 -25.84 -2.19
C ILE A 132 -15.70 -26.61 -2.93
N TYR A 133 -16.04 -27.72 -3.58
CA TYR A 133 -15.07 -28.68 -4.15
C TYR A 133 -14.45 -28.26 -5.49
N LYS A 134 -15.06 -27.31 -6.19
CA LYS A 134 -14.50 -26.61 -7.35
C LYS A 134 -15.15 -25.24 -7.49
N ASN A 135 -14.36 -24.18 -7.33
CA ASN A 135 -14.80 -22.80 -7.55
C ASN A 135 -14.18 -22.22 -8.84
N ASP A 136 -15.03 -22.04 -9.86
CA ASP A 136 -14.77 -21.28 -11.08
C ASP A 136 -15.58 -19.96 -11.12
N GLY A 137 -16.50 -19.77 -10.17
CA GLY A 137 -17.31 -18.56 -9.97
C GLY A 137 -16.77 -17.63 -8.88
N LEU A 138 -17.67 -16.86 -8.25
CA LEU A 138 -17.36 -15.91 -7.18
C LEU A 138 -17.77 -16.45 -5.81
N VAL A 139 -16.91 -16.29 -4.80
CA VAL A 139 -17.25 -16.43 -3.39
C VAL A 139 -16.87 -15.15 -2.64
N ASP A 140 -17.84 -14.41 -2.09
CA ASP A 140 -17.55 -13.10 -1.49
C ASP A 140 -16.78 -13.24 -0.15
N ASN A 141 -17.11 -14.26 0.65
CA ASN A 141 -16.54 -14.48 1.98
C ASN A 141 -16.36 -15.97 2.27
N ASN A 142 -15.18 -16.36 2.74
CA ASN A 142 -14.86 -17.70 3.25
C ASN A 142 -14.35 -17.61 4.68
N SER A 143 -14.94 -18.33 5.64
CA SER A 143 -14.51 -18.26 7.05
C SER A 143 -14.73 -19.58 7.78
N ASN A 144 -13.73 -20.09 8.52
CA ASN A 144 -13.80 -21.42 9.13
C ASN A 144 -14.14 -22.57 8.13
N ALA A 145 -13.95 -22.39 6.82
CA ALA A 145 -14.47 -23.26 5.75
C ALA A 145 -13.48 -23.43 4.59
N ALA A 146 -13.69 -24.42 3.73
CA ALA A 146 -12.74 -24.79 2.67
C ALA A 146 -13.26 -24.49 1.26
N ILE A 147 -12.40 -23.96 0.39
CA ILE A 147 -12.67 -23.76 -1.04
C ILE A 147 -11.51 -24.32 -1.86
N PHE A 148 -11.82 -25.21 -2.80
CA PHE A 148 -10.89 -25.62 -3.85
C PHE A 148 -11.05 -24.67 -5.04
N ASN A 149 -10.16 -23.68 -5.14
CA ASN A 149 -10.26 -22.63 -6.15
C ASN A 149 -9.60 -23.08 -7.46
N GLY A 150 -10.39 -23.09 -8.54
CA GLY A 150 -9.96 -23.34 -9.91
C GLY A 150 -9.67 -22.02 -10.62
N GLN A 151 -10.59 -21.61 -11.51
CA GLN A 151 -10.53 -20.33 -12.22
C GLN A 151 -11.25 -19.17 -11.48
N GLY A 152 -11.90 -19.46 -10.35
CA GLY A 152 -12.79 -18.53 -9.67
C GLY A 152 -12.09 -17.47 -8.81
N THR A 153 -12.92 -16.57 -8.28
CA THR A 153 -12.52 -15.52 -7.34
C THR A 153 -13.03 -15.83 -5.93
N VAL A 154 -12.16 -15.71 -4.93
CA VAL A 154 -12.54 -15.64 -3.51
C VAL A 154 -12.22 -14.23 -3.00
N ASP A 155 -13.24 -13.39 -2.86
CA ASP A 155 -13.08 -11.95 -2.60
C ASP A 155 -12.58 -11.67 -1.18
N HIS A 156 -12.94 -12.50 -0.19
CA HIS A 156 -12.36 -12.43 1.15
C HIS A 156 -12.20 -13.82 1.76
N ASN A 157 -10.97 -14.28 1.92
CA ASN A 157 -10.66 -15.29 2.93
C ASN A 157 -10.53 -14.60 4.30
N TRP A 158 -11.20 -15.17 5.31
CA TRP A 158 -11.23 -14.72 6.70
C TRP A 158 -10.79 -15.84 7.65
N TRP A 159 -10.69 -15.53 8.96
CA TRP A 159 -10.13 -16.42 9.99
C TRP A 159 -10.61 -17.88 9.91
N GLY A 160 -9.65 -18.80 9.83
CA GLY A 160 -9.90 -20.24 9.71
C GLY A 160 -10.51 -20.68 8.37
N GLY A 161 -10.72 -19.77 7.43
CA GLY A 161 -10.98 -20.08 6.03
C GLY A 161 -9.70 -20.58 5.37
N VAL A 162 -9.82 -21.66 4.59
CA VAL A 162 -8.71 -22.25 3.84
C VAL A 162 -9.06 -22.23 2.36
N VAL A 163 -8.20 -21.63 1.54
CA VAL A 163 -8.32 -21.70 0.08
C VAL A 163 -7.21 -22.57 -0.49
N ILE A 164 -7.61 -23.61 -1.21
CA ILE A 164 -6.75 -24.62 -1.80
C ILE A 164 -6.71 -24.33 -3.29
N GLY A 165 -5.57 -23.88 -3.82
CA GLY A 165 -5.40 -23.79 -5.27
C GLY A 165 -5.52 -25.19 -5.88
N SER A 166 -6.27 -25.36 -6.97
CA SER A 166 -6.49 -26.69 -7.54
C SER A 166 -6.56 -26.70 -9.07
N PRO A 167 -5.69 -27.44 -9.79
CA PRO A 167 -6.03 -27.91 -11.12
C PRO A 167 -7.29 -28.78 -11.01
N GLY A 168 -8.17 -28.72 -12.01
CA GLY A 168 -9.55 -29.24 -11.96
C GLY A 168 -9.74 -30.77 -11.80
N VAL A 169 -8.68 -31.52 -11.52
CA VAL A 169 -8.62 -33.00 -11.54
C VAL A 169 -9.51 -33.68 -10.48
N LEU A 170 -10.08 -32.94 -9.53
CA LEU A 170 -11.10 -33.46 -8.60
C LEU A 170 -12.52 -33.52 -9.22
N CYS A 171 -12.75 -32.85 -10.36
CA CYS A 171 -14.04 -32.85 -11.05
C CYS A 171 -13.95 -33.21 -12.54
N ASP A 172 -12.83 -32.92 -13.21
CA ASP A 172 -12.62 -33.23 -14.63
C ASP A 172 -11.28 -33.92 -14.89
N THR A 173 -11.32 -35.21 -15.24
CA THR A 173 -10.16 -35.93 -15.79
C THR A 173 -9.91 -35.63 -17.27
N GLU A 174 -10.82 -34.93 -17.95
CA GLU A 174 -10.69 -34.55 -19.37
C GLU A 174 -10.25 -33.10 -19.60
N ALA A 175 -10.20 -32.27 -18.55
CA ALA A 175 -9.83 -30.85 -18.63
C ALA A 175 -8.31 -30.63 -18.81
N GLY A 176 -7.80 -30.97 -19.99
CA GLY A 176 -6.54 -30.44 -20.49
C GLY A 176 -6.73 -29.07 -21.17
N GLU A 177 -5.63 -28.31 -21.27
CA GLU A 177 -5.50 -27.02 -21.98
C GLU A 177 -6.11 -25.77 -21.32
N GLY A 178 -5.40 -25.25 -20.31
CA GLY A 178 -5.51 -23.85 -19.85
C GLY A 178 -4.44 -23.53 -18.78
N PRO A 179 -3.96 -22.27 -18.67
CA PRO A 179 -3.26 -21.80 -17.47
C PRO A 179 -4.30 -21.35 -16.44
N TYR A 180 -4.37 -22.01 -15.28
CA TYR A 180 -5.44 -21.81 -14.31
C TYR A 180 -5.11 -20.68 -13.33
N LEU A 181 -5.67 -19.50 -13.58
CA LEU A 181 -5.42 -18.25 -12.84
C LEU A 181 -6.58 -17.87 -11.91
N GLY A 182 -6.82 -18.67 -10.87
CA GLY A 182 -7.74 -18.28 -9.79
C GLY A 182 -7.23 -17.05 -9.01
N THR A 183 -8.15 -16.24 -8.50
CA THR A 183 -7.84 -14.98 -7.78
C THR A 183 -8.38 -15.00 -6.36
N ILE A 184 -7.62 -14.50 -5.39
CA ILE A 184 -8.00 -14.48 -3.97
C ILE A 184 -7.62 -13.11 -3.35
N ASN A 185 -8.43 -12.57 -2.42
CA ASN A 185 -7.93 -11.64 -1.42
C ASN A 185 -8.01 -12.29 -0.03
N ILE A 186 -6.98 -12.11 0.80
CA ILE A 186 -6.83 -12.81 2.08
C ILE A 186 -6.66 -11.79 3.18
N ASN A 187 -7.78 -11.47 3.83
CA ASN A 187 -7.76 -10.63 5.01
C ASN A 187 -7.29 -11.41 6.23
N ASN A 188 -7.62 -12.70 6.32
CA ASN A 188 -7.17 -13.63 7.36
C ASN A 188 -7.25 -15.08 6.80
N GLY A 189 -6.43 -16.00 7.32
CA GLY A 189 -6.56 -17.44 7.02
C GLY A 189 -5.70 -17.94 5.86
N ASP A 190 -5.78 -19.24 5.57
CA ASP A 190 -4.64 -19.97 4.97
C ASP A 190 -4.80 -20.27 3.48
N ILE A 191 -3.66 -20.29 2.77
CA ILE A 191 -3.52 -20.86 1.42
C ILE A 191 -2.84 -22.22 1.53
N LEU A 192 -3.41 -23.24 0.87
CA LEU A 192 -2.64 -24.41 0.45
C LEU A 192 -2.32 -24.27 -1.04
N ASN A 193 -1.04 -24.09 -1.38
CA ASN A 193 -0.61 -24.03 -2.78
C ASN A 193 -0.71 -25.42 -3.39
N GLY A 194 -1.82 -25.65 -4.09
CA GLY A 194 -2.05 -26.85 -4.87
C GLY A 194 -2.19 -26.60 -6.37
N VAL A 195 -1.65 -25.51 -6.94
CA VAL A 195 -1.70 -25.26 -8.41
C VAL A 195 -0.61 -26.05 -9.17
N GLY A 196 -0.85 -26.32 -10.47
CA GLY A 196 0.08 -27.07 -11.32
C GLY A 196 1.41 -26.36 -11.56
N ALA A 197 2.46 -27.08 -11.93
CA ALA A 197 3.84 -26.54 -12.00
C ALA A 197 4.05 -25.39 -13.00
N ASP A 198 3.14 -25.22 -13.97
CA ASP A 198 3.13 -24.14 -14.96
C ASP A 198 2.03 -23.07 -14.66
N ASP A 199 1.25 -23.25 -13.59
CA ASP A 199 0.13 -22.38 -13.16
C ASP A 199 0.54 -21.38 -12.08
N VAL A 200 -0.30 -20.35 -11.88
CA VAL A 200 -0.13 -19.31 -10.86
C VAL A 200 -1.46 -19.02 -10.17
N LEU A 201 -1.48 -19.09 -8.84
CA LEU A 201 -2.58 -18.63 -7.99
C LEU A 201 -2.35 -17.16 -7.62
N THR A 202 -3.21 -16.26 -8.07
CA THR A 202 -3.07 -14.82 -7.82
C THR A 202 -3.71 -14.43 -6.49
N VAL A 203 -3.00 -13.64 -5.70
CA VAL A 203 -3.48 -13.05 -4.45
C VAL A 203 -3.32 -11.53 -4.55
N ASN A 204 -4.42 -10.77 -4.66
CA ASN A 204 -4.28 -9.32 -4.83
C ASN A 204 -3.77 -8.67 -3.54
N THR A 205 -4.30 -9.11 -2.39
CA THR A 205 -3.90 -8.59 -1.07
C THR A 205 -3.80 -9.76 -0.09
N PHE A 206 -2.67 -9.84 0.63
CA PHE A 206 -2.44 -10.81 1.69
C PHE A 206 -2.15 -10.07 3.01
N VAL A 207 -3.06 -10.16 3.98
CA VAL A 207 -3.00 -9.39 5.23
C VAL A 207 -2.53 -10.23 6.41
N GLN A 208 -3.03 -11.46 6.54
CA GLN A 208 -2.55 -12.41 7.55
C GLN A 208 -2.92 -13.86 7.19
N GLY A 209 -2.01 -14.81 7.41
CA GLY A 209 -2.30 -16.25 7.33
C GLY A 209 -1.07 -17.12 7.06
N THR A 210 -1.29 -18.41 6.84
CA THR A 210 -0.24 -19.34 6.38
C THR A 210 -0.30 -19.50 4.87
N ILE A 211 0.84 -19.49 4.18
CA ILE A 211 0.94 -19.95 2.78
C ILE A 211 1.78 -21.22 2.78
N ASP A 212 1.13 -22.38 2.72
CA ASP A 212 1.83 -23.66 2.61
C ASP A 212 2.14 -23.98 1.15
N THR A 213 3.43 -24.07 0.82
CA THR A 213 3.94 -24.52 -0.49
C THR A 213 4.61 -25.90 -0.42
N ALA A 214 4.43 -26.64 0.69
CA ALA A 214 5.08 -27.91 0.98
C ALA A 214 4.07 -28.90 1.61
N LEU A 215 3.30 -29.55 0.74
CA LEU A 215 2.27 -30.58 0.99
C LEU A 215 2.63 -31.73 1.97
N ASP A 216 3.88 -31.83 2.41
CA ASP A 216 4.42 -32.87 3.28
C ASP A 216 3.98 -32.73 4.75
N ASN A 217 3.47 -31.56 5.19
CA ASN A 217 3.22 -31.25 6.61
C ASN A 217 1.76 -30.97 7.01
N TYR A 218 0.82 -30.83 6.08
CA TYR A 218 -0.57 -30.52 6.42
C TYR A 218 -1.32 -31.75 6.95
N ASP A 219 -1.73 -31.75 8.22
CA ASP A 219 -2.60 -32.77 8.80
C ASP A 219 -4.08 -32.33 8.70
N PRO A 220 -4.88 -32.87 7.75
CA PRO A 220 -6.29 -32.49 7.60
C PRO A 220 -7.18 -32.91 8.79
N ASN A 221 -6.66 -33.68 9.75
CA ASN A 221 -7.38 -33.96 11.00
C ASN A 221 -7.43 -32.73 11.93
N GLU A 222 -6.52 -31.76 11.80
CA GLU A 222 -6.61 -30.48 12.53
C GLU A 222 -7.59 -29.51 11.86
N THR A 223 -7.92 -29.70 10.58
CA THR A 223 -8.94 -28.95 9.81
C THR A 223 -10.38 -29.35 10.18
N ARG A 224 -10.63 -29.56 11.47
CA ARG A 224 -11.94 -29.64 12.14
C ARG A 224 -12.98 -30.59 11.51
N GLY A 225 -12.53 -31.64 10.83
CA GLY A 225 -13.38 -32.70 10.27
C GLY A 225 -13.46 -32.72 8.74
N ILE A 226 -12.90 -31.72 8.04
CA ILE A 226 -12.82 -31.73 6.57
C ILE A 226 -11.74 -32.71 6.13
N SER A 227 -12.16 -33.94 5.78
CA SER A 227 -11.25 -35.01 5.34
C SER A 227 -10.71 -34.74 3.92
N VAL A 228 -9.76 -33.83 3.77
CA VAL A 228 -9.03 -33.51 2.51
C VAL A 228 -8.10 -34.66 2.11
N TYR A 229 -8.69 -35.82 1.79
CA TYR A 229 -7.96 -37.07 1.57
C TYR A 229 -8.33 -37.73 0.23
N ARG A 230 -7.69 -37.23 -0.85
CA ARG A 230 -7.26 -38.01 -2.03
C ARG A 230 -6.51 -37.14 -3.06
N LEU A 231 -5.60 -37.78 -3.79
CA LEU A 231 -5.02 -37.30 -5.07
C LEU A 231 -4.21 -35.99 -5.02
N VAL A 232 -3.22 -35.97 -4.12
CA VAL A 232 -2.02 -35.13 -4.27
C VAL A 232 -0.75 -36.00 -4.32
N GLU A 233 -0.72 -36.95 -5.25
CA GLU A 233 0.42 -37.89 -5.42
C GLU A 233 1.67 -37.25 -6.07
N TYR A 234 1.61 -35.96 -6.41
CA TYR A 234 2.67 -35.22 -7.11
C TYR A 234 2.91 -33.87 -6.43
N PRO A 235 4.18 -33.43 -6.31
CA PRO A 235 4.49 -32.11 -5.76
C PRO A 235 3.92 -31.04 -6.69
N ARG A 236 2.96 -30.26 -6.17
CA ARG A 236 2.28 -29.20 -6.91
C ARG A 236 3.13 -27.93 -6.84
N LEU A 237 4.11 -27.85 -7.75
CA LEU A 237 5.16 -26.82 -7.78
C LEU A 237 4.75 -25.52 -8.52
N GLY A 238 3.44 -25.24 -8.61
CA GLY A 238 2.95 -23.97 -9.15
C GLY A 238 3.27 -22.80 -8.21
N LYS A 239 2.98 -21.58 -8.66
CA LYS A 239 3.33 -20.38 -7.89
C LYS A 239 2.13 -19.73 -7.21
N VAL A 240 2.36 -19.13 -6.05
CA VAL A 240 1.46 -18.13 -5.47
C VAL A 240 2.03 -16.75 -5.81
N HIS A 241 1.26 -15.88 -6.44
CA HIS A 241 1.68 -14.53 -6.79
C HIS A 241 0.88 -13.51 -5.99
N ILE A 242 1.52 -12.94 -4.97
CA ILE A 242 0.97 -11.85 -4.16
C ILE A 242 1.29 -10.52 -4.84
N ILE A 243 0.28 -9.70 -5.08
CA ILE A 243 0.48 -8.33 -5.55
C ILE A 243 0.91 -7.47 -4.34
N ASP A 244 0.02 -7.33 -3.34
CA ASP A 244 0.29 -6.56 -2.12
C ASP A 244 0.38 -7.48 -0.88
N ASN A 245 1.59 -7.70 -0.36
CA ASN A 245 1.80 -8.36 0.93
C ASN A 245 1.79 -7.33 2.07
N LEU A 246 0.84 -7.46 2.98
CA LEU A 246 0.61 -6.62 4.16
C LEU A 246 0.87 -7.38 5.48
N ASP A 247 1.14 -8.69 5.41
CA ASP A 247 1.52 -9.54 6.55
C ASP A 247 2.96 -9.26 7.01
N GLU A 248 3.26 -9.60 8.27
CA GLU A 248 4.59 -9.42 8.88
C GLU A 248 5.68 -10.32 8.30
N ASN A 249 5.33 -11.41 7.59
CA ASN A 249 6.27 -12.38 7.05
C ASN A 249 6.72 -12.01 5.63
N GLU A 250 8.02 -11.77 5.48
CA GLU A 250 8.66 -11.52 4.18
C GLU A 250 8.97 -12.83 3.44
N PHE A 251 8.26 -13.15 2.36
CA PHE A 251 8.45 -14.39 1.58
C PHE A 251 9.73 -14.41 0.70
N LYS A 252 10.80 -13.72 1.09
CA LYS A 252 12.01 -13.47 0.28
C LYS A 252 12.64 -14.76 -0.28
N GLU A 253 12.91 -15.74 0.58
CA GLU A 253 13.65 -16.97 0.21
C GLU A 253 12.80 -18.07 -0.48
N ASN A 254 11.47 -17.92 -0.63
CA ASN A 254 10.62 -18.97 -1.23
C ASN A 254 10.37 -18.75 -2.74
N ASP A 255 11.06 -19.49 -3.61
CA ASP A 255 10.94 -19.40 -5.08
C ASP A 255 9.54 -19.72 -5.66
N LEU A 256 8.66 -20.37 -4.88
CA LEU A 256 7.28 -20.68 -5.25
C LEU A 256 6.31 -19.54 -4.91
N ILE A 257 6.72 -18.57 -4.09
CA ILE A 257 5.94 -17.36 -3.80
C ILE A 257 6.57 -16.19 -4.56
N LEU A 258 5.76 -15.40 -5.27
CA LEU A 258 6.13 -14.11 -5.85
C LEU A 258 5.44 -13.01 -5.04
N VAL A 259 6.12 -11.87 -4.84
CA VAL A 259 5.60 -10.72 -4.11
C VAL A 259 6.00 -9.45 -4.86
N ASP A 260 5.03 -8.74 -5.44
CA ASP A 260 5.28 -7.53 -6.21
C ASP A 260 5.56 -6.33 -5.29
N ASN A 261 4.77 -6.17 -4.23
CA ASN A 261 4.90 -5.13 -3.22
C ASN A 261 4.90 -5.74 -1.81
N GLN A 262 5.86 -5.35 -0.96
CA GLN A 262 5.85 -5.62 0.47
C GLN A 262 5.54 -4.32 1.22
N TYR A 263 4.60 -4.38 2.15
CA TYR A 263 4.27 -3.33 3.09
C TYR A 263 4.44 -3.83 4.53
N HIS A 264 4.64 -2.91 5.46
CA HIS A 264 4.57 -3.18 6.90
C HIS A 264 3.82 -2.05 7.63
N ALA A 265 3.09 -2.38 8.69
CA ALA A 265 2.33 -1.46 9.51
C ALA A 265 3.24 -0.76 10.55
N VAL A 266 2.99 0.53 10.79
CA VAL A 266 3.54 1.26 11.93
C VAL A 266 2.40 1.97 12.66
N SER A 267 2.16 1.61 13.92
CA SER A 267 1.08 2.22 14.72
C SER A 267 1.63 2.77 16.03
N LEU A 268 1.35 4.05 16.31
CA LEU A 268 1.70 4.69 17.58
C LEU A 268 0.52 4.62 18.57
N MET A 269 0.80 4.16 19.79
CA MET A 269 -0.16 3.92 20.87
C MET A 269 -0.05 4.98 21.98
N ASP A 270 -1.05 5.00 22.88
CA ASP A 270 -1.16 5.88 24.06
C ASP A 270 -1.11 7.39 23.72
N THR A 271 -1.74 7.76 22.60
CA THR A 271 -1.66 9.08 21.98
C THR A 271 -2.69 10.10 22.49
N ASP A 272 -3.40 9.85 23.60
CA ASP A 272 -4.44 10.77 24.13
C ASP A 272 -3.92 12.22 24.33
N ASN A 273 -2.62 12.36 24.61
CA ASN A 273 -1.94 13.62 24.88
C ASN A 273 -1.18 14.20 23.67
N ALA A 274 -1.22 13.55 22.50
CA ALA A 274 -0.52 14.00 21.29
C ALA A 274 -1.23 13.60 19.98
N THR A 275 -1.38 14.55 19.05
CA THR A 275 -1.94 14.28 17.71
C THR A 275 -0.87 13.63 16.82
N VAL A 276 -1.26 12.61 16.05
CA VAL A 276 -0.38 11.87 15.14
C VAL A 276 -0.76 12.12 13.68
N GLU A 277 0.22 12.41 12.83
CA GLU A 277 0.05 12.59 11.39
C GLU A 277 0.96 11.62 10.63
N TYR A 278 0.37 10.71 9.87
CA TYR A 278 1.09 9.72 9.04
C TYR A 278 1.24 10.27 7.61
N ASN A 279 2.48 10.45 7.16
CA ASN A 279 2.81 11.09 5.88
C ASN A 279 3.53 10.09 4.96
N ASN A 280 3.15 10.06 3.67
CA ASN A 280 3.62 9.07 2.66
C ASN A 280 3.36 7.60 3.04
N PHE A 281 2.33 7.33 3.84
CA PHE A 281 1.78 5.99 4.04
C PHE A 281 0.82 5.65 2.89
N ALA A 282 0.59 4.35 2.66
CA ALA A 282 -0.23 3.86 1.56
C ALA A 282 -1.72 3.93 1.90
N ASP A 283 -2.52 4.46 0.96
CA ASP A 283 -3.98 4.46 1.01
C ASP A 283 -4.49 3.08 0.52
N LEU A 284 -4.76 2.19 1.48
CA LEU A 284 -5.11 0.79 1.26
C LEU A 284 -6.48 0.48 1.90
N PRO A 285 -7.21 -0.57 1.44
CA PRO A 285 -8.55 -0.90 1.92
C PRO A 285 -8.59 -1.52 3.34
N ILE A 286 -7.61 -1.21 4.20
CA ILE A 286 -7.51 -1.66 5.59
C ILE A 286 -7.22 -0.47 6.52
N ASP A 287 -7.79 -0.49 7.73
CA ASP A 287 -7.68 0.58 8.73
C ASP A 287 -6.35 0.48 9.52
N MET A 288 -5.22 0.46 8.80
CA MET A 288 -3.87 0.39 9.35
C MET A 288 -2.90 1.26 8.55
N HIS A 289 -1.97 1.94 9.22
CA HIS A 289 -0.97 2.78 8.58
C HIS A 289 0.18 1.93 8.01
N MET A 290 -0.01 1.48 6.76
CA MET A 290 0.97 0.69 6.01
C MET A 290 1.98 1.58 5.27
N VAL A 291 3.26 1.24 5.31
CA VAL A 291 4.30 1.85 4.47
C VAL A 291 4.94 0.78 3.59
N GLN A 292 5.26 1.13 2.33
CA GLN A 292 5.93 0.20 1.42
C GLN A 292 7.40 0.05 1.81
N THR A 293 7.85 -1.20 1.94
CA THR A 293 9.20 -1.57 2.41
C THR A 293 9.98 -2.37 1.37
N GLY A 294 9.30 -3.01 0.41
CA GLY A 294 9.95 -3.72 -0.70
C GLY A 294 9.13 -3.78 -1.99
N ILE A 295 9.84 -4.02 -3.10
CA ILE A 295 9.30 -4.25 -4.45
C ILE A 295 10.00 -5.46 -5.06
N ASN A 296 9.24 -6.40 -5.65
CA ASN A 296 9.76 -7.64 -6.24
C ASN A 296 10.71 -8.37 -5.27
N LYS A 297 10.24 -8.59 -4.04
CA LYS A 297 11.00 -9.12 -2.87
C LYS A 297 12.28 -8.34 -2.46
N THR A 298 12.57 -7.20 -3.08
CA THR A 298 13.79 -6.42 -2.86
C THR A 298 13.48 -5.20 -1.99
N ASP A 299 14.26 -4.97 -0.94
CA ASP A 299 14.07 -3.83 -0.03
C ASP A 299 14.25 -2.48 -0.74
N ILE A 300 13.39 -1.52 -0.42
CA ILE A 300 13.43 -0.14 -0.95
C ILE A 300 13.66 0.89 0.17
N PRO A 301 14.17 2.10 -0.15
CA PRO A 301 14.21 3.20 0.82
C PRO A 301 12.79 3.58 1.24
N ILE A 302 12.54 3.64 2.54
CA ILE A 302 11.23 3.97 3.10
C ILE A 302 11.03 5.49 3.09
N THR A 303 9.88 5.94 2.56
CA THR A 303 9.52 7.35 2.41
C THR A 303 8.49 7.83 3.44
N GLY A 304 7.89 6.91 4.20
CA GLY A 304 6.92 7.20 5.25
C GLY A 304 7.53 7.89 6.47
N THR A 305 6.84 8.90 6.99
CA THR A 305 7.22 9.61 8.22
C THR A 305 6.00 9.87 9.11
N ILE A 306 6.21 9.89 10.42
CA ILE A 306 5.14 10.07 11.41
C ILE A 306 5.43 11.33 12.22
N THR A 307 4.56 12.33 12.19
CA THR A 307 4.70 13.55 13.00
C THR A 307 3.85 13.42 14.26
N LEU A 308 4.48 13.57 15.42
CA LEU A 308 3.83 13.56 16.73
C LEU A 308 3.82 14.97 17.32
N ARG A 309 2.64 15.61 17.40
CA ARG A 309 2.45 16.96 17.96
C ARG A 309 1.84 16.91 19.36
N PRO A 310 2.32 17.68 20.34
CA PRO A 310 1.64 17.77 21.64
C PRO A 310 0.21 18.31 21.48
N ASN A 311 -0.74 17.73 22.22
CA ASN A 311 -2.08 18.33 22.36
C ASN A 311 -2.01 19.58 23.27
N SER A 312 -3.00 20.46 23.17
CA SER A 312 -3.06 21.68 23.99
C SER A 312 -3.02 21.34 25.49
N GLY A 313 -2.13 22.00 26.24
CA GLY A 313 -1.84 21.68 27.65
C GLY A 313 -0.65 20.74 27.87
N TYR A 314 -0.09 20.14 26.81
CA TYR A 314 1.03 19.20 26.88
C TYR A 314 2.28 19.69 26.14
N LYS A 315 3.40 19.00 26.37
CA LYS A 315 4.68 19.14 25.66
C LYS A 315 5.29 17.76 25.41
N ILE A 316 6.19 17.68 24.43
CA ILE A 316 7.00 16.48 24.14
C ILE A 316 8.48 16.83 24.31
N THR A 317 9.20 16.05 25.11
CA THR A 317 10.64 16.23 25.38
C THR A 317 11.40 14.94 25.15
N ASP A 318 12.43 14.99 24.31
CA ASP A 318 13.43 13.92 24.17
C ASP A 318 14.36 13.81 25.40
N ASN A 319 15.07 12.69 25.50
CA ASN A 319 16.13 12.47 26.50
C ASN A 319 17.56 12.73 25.96
N GLY A 320 17.68 13.33 24.76
CA GLY A 320 18.93 13.50 24.01
C GLY A 320 19.24 12.38 22.99
N GLN A 321 18.50 11.26 23.00
CA GLN A 321 18.64 10.21 21.99
C GLN A 321 17.67 10.44 20.81
N LEU A 322 18.21 10.91 19.67
CA LEU A 322 17.44 11.24 18.47
C LEU A 322 17.41 10.12 17.40
N SER A 323 17.85 8.91 17.73
CA SER A 323 17.74 7.74 16.84
C SER A 323 17.86 6.43 17.62
N GLY A 324 17.42 5.32 17.03
CA GLY A 324 17.51 4.01 17.68
C GLY A 324 16.94 2.86 16.86
N GLU A 325 16.87 1.70 17.50
CA GLU A 325 16.24 0.49 17.00
C GLU A 325 15.22 0.00 18.05
N VAL A 326 14.02 -0.34 17.59
CA VAL A 326 12.89 -0.80 18.41
C VAL A 326 12.22 -1.94 17.66
N GLU A 327 12.33 -3.17 18.18
CA GLU A 327 11.76 -4.37 17.57
C GLU A 327 12.20 -4.58 16.10
N THR A 328 11.32 -4.32 15.14
CA THR A 328 11.55 -4.45 13.68
C THR A 328 11.93 -3.12 13.00
N LEU A 329 11.89 -2.01 13.74
CA LEU A 329 12.06 -0.63 13.28
C LEU A 329 13.46 -0.10 13.63
N SER A 330 14.09 0.59 12.67
CA SER A 330 15.17 1.56 12.92
C SER A 330 14.65 2.96 12.58
N TYR A 331 14.90 3.94 13.44
CA TYR A 331 14.28 5.27 13.35
C TYR A 331 15.22 6.43 13.69
N ASN A 332 14.88 7.62 13.19
CA ASN A 332 15.44 8.91 13.60
C ASN A 332 14.34 9.88 14.03
N LEU A 333 14.68 10.88 14.85
CA LEU A 333 13.79 11.92 15.35
C LEU A 333 14.29 13.30 14.97
N ASN A 334 13.47 14.01 14.19
CA ASN A 334 13.73 15.40 13.84
C ASN A 334 12.80 16.28 14.67
N LYS A 335 13.37 17.15 15.51
CA LYS A 335 12.63 18.01 16.43
C LYS A 335 12.20 19.30 15.73
N ASN A 336 10.91 19.58 15.71
CA ASN A 336 10.33 20.72 14.99
C ASN A 336 10.20 21.96 15.89
N ASN A 337 10.15 23.14 15.26
CA ASN A 337 10.08 24.43 15.95
C ASN A 337 8.77 24.66 16.75
N ASP A 338 7.72 23.87 16.47
CA ASP A 338 6.43 23.89 17.19
C ASP A 338 6.42 22.96 18.42
N GLY A 339 7.53 22.25 18.69
CA GLY A 339 7.63 21.26 19.77
C GLY A 339 7.11 19.86 19.39
N SER A 340 6.72 19.64 18.13
CA SER A 340 6.46 18.30 17.59
C SER A 340 7.76 17.57 17.20
N TYR A 341 7.67 16.27 16.95
CA TYR A 341 8.78 15.45 16.47
C TYR A 341 8.34 14.68 15.23
N THR A 342 9.14 14.74 14.18
CA THR A 342 8.97 13.91 12.98
C THR A 342 9.85 12.67 13.11
N ILE A 343 9.21 11.51 13.16
CA ILE A 343 9.84 10.19 13.18
C ILE A 343 10.12 9.79 11.73
N GLY A 344 11.40 9.69 11.38
CA GLY A 344 11.86 9.10 10.11
C GLY A 344 12.07 7.60 10.27
N ILE A 345 11.61 6.82 9.30
CA ILE A 345 11.76 5.36 9.26
C ILE A 345 12.99 5.01 8.43
N ALA A 346 14.07 4.56 9.09
CA ALA A 346 15.32 4.19 8.42
C ALA A 346 15.30 2.75 7.88
N SER A 347 14.62 1.83 8.58
CA SER A 347 14.30 0.48 8.08
C SER A 347 13.14 -0.13 8.87
N LEU A 348 12.33 -0.98 8.24
CA LEU A 348 11.20 -1.67 8.87
C LEU A 348 11.03 -3.08 8.30
N LYS A 349 11.05 -4.11 9.16
CA LYS A 349 11.10 -5.54 8.77
C LYS A 349 10.07 -6.37 9.55
N GLY A 350 8.81 -6.22 9.20
CA GLY A 350 7.66 -6.69 9.97
C GLY A 350 6.90 -5.53 10.61
N ASN A 351 5.66 -5.80 11.04
CA ASN A 351 4.76 -4.81 11.63
C ASN A 351 5.27 -4.37 13.02
N VAL A 352 4.97 -3.13 13.44
CA VAL A 352 5.42 -2.59 14.75
C VAL A 352 4.37 -1.72 15.43
N MET A 353 4.26 -1.87 16.75
CA MET A 353 3.47 -1.00 17.62
C MET A 353 4.41 -0.22 18.54
N LEU A 354 4.26 1.10 18.58
CA LEU A 354 5.18 2.03 19.23
C LEU A 354 4.49 2.79 20.36
N THR A 355 5.27 3.31 21.30
CA THR A 355 4.86 4.39 22.23
C THR A 355 5.88 5.53 22.17
N ALA A 356 5.53 6.69 22.72
CA ALA A 356 6.49 7.79 22.85
C ALA A 356 7.75 7.36 23.64
N ASP A 357 7.57 6.66 24.77
CA ASP A 357 8.65 6.16 25.62
C ASP A 357 9.60 5.23 24.84
N MET A 358 9.07 4.32 24.00
CA MET A 358 9.86 3.43 23.14
C MET A 358 10.73 4.22 22.14
N LEU A 359 10.25 5.39 21.71
CA LEU A 359 10.97 6.30 20.81
C LEU A 359 11.96 7.22 21.54
N ASN A 360 12.15 7.11 22.86
CA ASN A 360 12.90 8.05 23.71
C ASN A 360 12.26 9.45 23.86
N LEU A 361 10.95 9.56 23.61
CA LEU A 361 10.15 10.77 23.79
C LEU A 361 9.31 10.69 25.07
N ILE A 362 9.24 11.78 25.83
CA ILE A 362 8.41 11.90 27.04
C ILE A 362 7.29 12.91 26.75
N VAL A 363 6.04 12.47 26.79
CA VAL A 363 4.86 13.36 26.72
C VAL A 363 4.47 13.74 28.15
N SER A 364 4.29 15.04 28.43
CA SER A 364 3.99 15.54 29.78
C SER A 364 3.10 16.77 29.75
N GLU A 365 2.32 16.99 30.82
CA GLU A 365 1.60 18.25 31.03
C GLU A 365 2.59 19.42 31.10
N LEU A 366 2.18 20.58 30.58
CA LEU A 366 2.85 21.85 30.82
C LEU A 366 2.77 22.18 32.32
N THR A 367 3.88 22.58 32.92
CA THR A 367 3.83 23.16 34.27
C THR A 367 3.09 24.49 34.23
N ALA A 368 2.53 24.92 35.38
CA ALA A 368 1.80 26.19 35.47
C ALA A 368 2.64 27.43 35.05
N GLU A 369 3.97 27.33 35.14
CA GLU A 369 4.90 28.37 34.67
C GLU A 369 5.09 28.33 33.14
N GLU A 370 5.22 27.15 32.55
CA GLU A 370 5.28 26.97 31.09
C GLU A 370 3.96 27.35 30.40
N ALA A 371 2.82 26.98 30.98
CA ALA A 371 1.49 27.36 30.49
C ALA A 371 1.29 28.89 30.51
N ALA A 372 1.70 29.55 31.61
CA ALA A 372 1.62 31.01 31.71
C ALA A 372 2.53 31.73 30.68
N ASN A 373 3.69 31.16 30.33
CA ASN A 373 4.57 31.71 29.29
C ASN A 373 3.95 31.60 27.89
N ILE A 374 3.14 30.57 27.60
CA ILE A 374 2.39 30.48 26.33
C ILE A 374 1.26 31.53 26.27
N GLN A 375 0.72 31.95 27.41
CA GLN A 375 -0.25 33.06 27.50
C GLN A 375 0.39 34.46 27.36
N GLN A 376 1.70 34.58 27.10
CA GLN A 376 2.40 35.87 27.04
C GLN A 376 3.06 36.15 25.68
N LEU A 377 2.55 37.17 24.99
CA LEU A 377 3.16 37.70 23.77
C LEU A 377 4.19 38.78 24.14
N VAL A 378 5.46 38.55 23.81
CA VAL A 378 6.55 39.51 24.05
C VAL A 378 6.90 40.24 22.75
N VAL A 379 6.78 41.57 22.76
CA VAL A 379 7.09 42.44 21.61
C VAL A 379 8.06 43.53 22.05
N GLY A 380 9.34 43.37 21.67
CA GLY A 380 10.43 44.19 22.21
C GLY A 380 10.53 44.04 23.73
N ASP A 381 10.68 45.16 24.44
CA ASP A 381 10.74 45.19 25.91
C ASP A 381 9.36 45.04 26.60
N THR A 382 8.28 44.75 25.85
CA THR A 382 6.90 44.72 26.37
C THR A 382 6.34 43.30 26.41
N VAL A 383 5.89 42.87 27.59
CA VAL A 383 5.17 41.61 27.81
C VAL A 383 3.66 41.87 27.84
N VAL A 384 2.89 41.14 27.05
CA VAL A 384 1.42 41.23 26.98
C VAL A 384 0.80 39.90 27.36
N ASN A 385 0.07 39.84 28.48
CA ASN A 385 -0.82 38.71 28.79
C ASN A 385 -1.97 38.68 27.78
N LEU A 386 -2.24 37.53 27.20
CA LEU A 386 -3.39 37.33 26.31
C LEU A 386 -4.72 37.36 27.09
N ASP A 387 -4.74 36.95 28.37
CA ASP A 387 -5.91 36.99 29.25
C ASP A 387 -6.40 38.42 29.60
N ASP A 388 -5.55 39.45 29.41
CA ASP A 388 -5.93 40.85 29.60
C ASP A 388 -6.63 41.46 28.35
N ILE A 389 -6.62 40.75 27.21
CA ILE A 389 -7.27 41.16 25.95
C ILE A 389 -8.73 40.68 25.94
N LYS A 390 -9.66 41.56 25.58
CA LYS A 390 -11.08 41.22 25.43
C LYS A 390 -11.48 41.14 23.96
N ASP A 391 -12.48 40.31 23.66
CA ASP A 391 -13.05 40.18 22.32
C ASP A 391 -13.41 41.55 21.72
N GLY A 392 -12.62 41.95 20.71
CA GLY A 392 -12.80 43.21 19.97
C GLY A 392 -11.77 44.32 20.26
N ASP A 393 -10.91 44.18 21.27
CA ASP A 393 -9.83 45.15 21.54
C ASP A 393 -8.64 44.94 20.57
N ALA A 394 -8.46 45.87 19.63
CA ALA A 394 -7.33 45.84 18.70
C ALA A 394 -6.04 46.35 19.36
N ILE A 395 -4.96 45.55 19.31
CA ILE A 395 -3.63 45.96 19.79
C ILE A 395 -3.06 47.04 18.85
N VAL A 396 -3.18 48.30 19.24
CA VAL A 396 -2.57 49.43 18.52
C VAL A 396 -1.09 49.52 18.88
N ILE A 397 -0.25 48.92 18.05
CA ILE A 397 1.21 49.17 18.06
C ILE A 397 1.44 50.50 17.35
N GLU A 398 1.88 51.54 18.08
CA GLU A 398 2.22 52.85 17.49
C GLU A 398 3.55 52.81 16.72
N GLY A 399 3.56 52.10 15.59
CA GLY A 399 4.63 52.15 14.60
C GLY A 399 4.73 53.55 13.96
N SER A 400 5.91 54.15 14.02
CA SER A 400 6.16 55.52 13.56
C SER A 400 5.87 55.73 12.07
N ASN A 401 5.20 56.84 11.75
CA ASN A 401 4.68 57.20 10.41
C ASN A 401 5.62 56.94 9.21
N HIS A 402 5.10 56.27 8.18
CA HIS A 402 5.19 56.77 6.79
C HIS A 402 3.99 56.25 5.94
N SER A 403 3.67 56.93 4.84
CA SER A 403 2.34 56.87 4.21
C SER A 403 2.33 56.59 2.71
N SER A 404 1.62 55.53 2.29
CA SER A 404 0.94 55.36 0.98
C SER A 404 0.40 53.93 0.86
N SER A 405 -0.71 53.62 0.19
CA SER A 405 -1.81 54.43 -0.36
C SER A 405 -3.01 53.52 -0.70
N ASP A 406 -4.17 54.11 -0.98
CA ASP A 406 -5.45 53.41 -1.22
C ASP A 406 -5.40 52.26 -2.25
N ASN A 407 -6.16 51.20 -1.99
CA ASN A 407 -7.33 50.91 -2.85
C ASN A 407 -8.40 50.08 -2.10
N SER A 408 -9.63 50.05 -2.62
CA SER A 408 -10.76 49.29 -2.06
C SER A 408 -11.42 48.39 -3.11
N GLY A 409 -11.89 47.21 -2.69
CA GLY A 409 -12.56 46.22 -3.54
C GLY A 409 -13.35 45.21 -2.70
N SER A 410 -14.56 44.85 -3.15
CA SER A 410 -15.51 44.00 -2.42
C SER A 410 -15.34 42.49 -2.74
N PRO A 411 -15.92 41.58 -1.92
CA PRO A 411 -15.50 40.18 -1.84
C PRO A 411 -16.20 39.22 -2.81
N VAL A 412 -15.47 38.14 -3.13
CA VAL A 412 -15.78 36.79 -3.67
C VAL A 412 -14.37 36.19 -3.95
N GLU A 413 -14.00 34.94 -3.70
CA GLU A 413 -14.74 33.68 -3.44
C GLU A 413 -13.95 32.83 -2.41
N ALA A 414 -14.49 31.68 -1.98
CA ALA A 414 -13.76 30.76 -1.10
C ALA A 414 -12.70 29.95 -1.88
N ALA A 415 -11.42 30.31 -1.74
CA ALA A 415 -10.31 29.49 -2.22
C ALA A 415 -10.09 28.28 -1.29
N ALA A 416 -9.56 27.19 -1.86
CA ALA A 416 -9.18 25.99 -1.12
C ALA A 416 -8.08 26.29 -0.07
N PRO A 417 -7.97 25.50 1.03
CA PRO A 417 -6.87 25.63 1.98
C PRO A 417 -5.53 25.50 1.25
N ALA A 418 -4.62 26.44 1.49
CA ALA A 418 -3.29 26.42 0.89
C ALA A 418 -2.49 25.22 1.40
N GLY A 419 -1.84 24.49 0.48
CA GLY A 419 -0.93 23.42 0.84
C GLY A 419 0.31 23.94 1.58
N TYR A 420 0.88 23.12 2.45
CA TYR A 420 2.14 23.41 3.14
C TYR A 420 3.24 23.77 2.13
N ASN A 421 3.80 24.98 2.24
CA ASN A 421 4.86 25.46 1.35
C ASN A 421 6.19 25.55 2.10
N LEU A 422 7.03 24.52 1.94
CA LEU A 422 8.38 24.44 2.52
C LEU A 422 9.28 25.63 2.14
N ALA A 423 9.02 26.29 1.01
CA ALA A 423 9.76 27.48 0.62
C ALA A 423 9.48 28.68 1.54
N ASP A 424 8.25 28.86 2.03
CA ASP A 424 7.88 30.01 2.86
C ASP A 424 8.51 29.93 4.26
N GLU A 425 8.64 28.73 4.83
CA GLU A 425 9.39 28.53 6.08
C GLU A 425 10.89 28.80 5.91
N ALA A 426 11.49 28.33 4.82
CA ALA A 426 12.89 28.60 4.51
C ALA A 426 13.13 30.10 4.28
N ILE A 427 12.26 30.77 3.52
CA ILE A 427 12.28 32.22 3.31
C ILE A 427 12.14 32.97 4.64
N LYS A 428 11.24 32.55 5.54
CA LYS A 428 11.10 33.15 6.87
C LYS A 428 12.37 32.95 7.71
N ALA A 429 12.92 31.74 7.77
CA ALA A 429 14.14 31.46 8.51
C ALA A 429 15.35 32.28 8.00
N VAL A 430 15.47 32.49 6.68
CA VAL A 430 16.45 33.42 6.10
C VAL A 430 16.15 34.86 6.50
N THR A 431 14.88 35.29 6.43
CA THR A 431 14.44 36.63 6.83
C THR A 431 14.84 36.95 8.27
N ASP A 432 14.52 36.05 9.21
CA ASP A 432 14.79 36.23 10.63
C ASP A 432 16.30 36.30 10.93
N GLN A 433 17.11 35.46 10.27
CA GLN A 433 18.58 35.49 10.38
C GLN A 433 19.20 36.76 9.80
N VAL A 434 18.70 37.23 8.64
CA VAL A 434 19.12 38.49 8.02
C VAL A 434 18.77 39.66 8.93
N GLN A 435 17.52 39.75 9.41
CA GLN A 435 17.08 40.84 10.29
C GLN A 435 17.89 40.89 11.59
N LYS A 436 18.20 39.74 12.19
CA LYS A 436 19.03 39.65 13.41
C LYS A 436 20.45 40.22 13.20
N GLN A 437 21.06 40.00 12.04
CA GLN A 437 22.37 40.55 11.70
C GLN A 437 22.30 42.04 11.32
N VAL A 438 21.26 42.46 10.59
CA VAL A 438 21.02 43.86 10.23
C VAL A 438 20.73 44.70 11.48
N ALA A 439 20.02 44.17 12.47
CA ALA A 439 19.85 44.81 13.78
C ALA A 439 21.19 45.00 14.50
N ALA A 440 22.09 44.01 14.44
CA ALA A 440 23.43 44.09 15.00
C ALA A 440 24.37 45.06 14.25
N SER A 441 24.14 45.32 12.96
CA SER A 441 24.89 46.31 12.15
C SER A 441 24.37 47.75 12.25
N GLY A 442 23.29 48.00 13.00
CA GLY A 442 22.70 49.33 13.16
C GLY A 442 21.49 49.63 12.26
N ASN A 443 20.78 48.59 11.81
CA ASN A 443 19.60 48.62 10.94
C ASN A 443 19.85 49.06 9.49
N ASP A 444 21.09 48.92 8.99
CA ASP A 444 21.39 49.06 7.56
C ASP A 444 22.01 47.75 7.02
N ILE A 445 21.36 47.15 6.02
CA ILE A 445 21.83 45.95 5.33
C ILE A 445 22.96 46.26 4.34
N ALA A 446 23.03 47.49 3.81
CA ALA A 446 24.13 47.92 2.94
C ALA A 446 25.43 48.20 3.71
N ALA A 447 25.38 48.22 5.04
CA ALA A 447 26.56 48.29 5.92
C ALA A 447 27.22 46.91 6.18
N LEU A 448 26.63 45.81 5.71
CA LEU A 448 27.18 44.45 5.81
C LEU A 448 27.84 44.06 4.48
N GLU A 449 29.14 43.73 4.51
CA GLU A 449 29.84 43.22 3.32
C GLU A 449 29.42 41.79 2.96
N VAL A 450 29.11 40.99 3.99
CA VAL A 450 28.68 39.58 3.91
C VAL A 450 27.65 39.31 5.01
N ILE A 451 26.67 38.44 4.74
CA ILE A 451 25.73 37.88 5.72
C ILE A 451 25.92 36.37 5.84
N ASP A 452 25.85 35.85 7.06
CA ASP A 452 25.94 34.42 7.35
C ASP A 452 24.53 33.84 7.55
N ILE A 453 24.25 32.70 6.92
CA ILE A 453 22.92 32.09 6.91
C ILE A 453 23.08 30.59 7.18
N TYR A 454 22.60 30.15 8.33
CA TYR A 454 22.73 28.77 8.78
C TYR A 454 21.47 28.00 8.39
N PHE A 455 21.64 27.01 7.52
CA PHE A 455 20.60 26.07 7.09
C PHE A 455 20.67 24.75 7.85
N GLY A 456 21.86 24.38 8.35
CA GLY A 456 22.09 23.13 9.07
C GLY A 456 21.91 21.91 8.18
N ASP A 457 21.15 20.92 8.66
CA ASP A 457 20.82 19.69 7.94
C ASP A 457 19.78 19.86 6.81
N LYS A 458 19.25 21.08 6.61
CA LYS A 458 18.29 21.39 5.54
C LYS A 458 18.96 21.46 4.17
N ILE A 459 19.19 20.27 3.60
CA ILE A 459 20.04 20.06 2.42
C ILE A 459 19.53 20.68 1.12
N ASP A 460 18.22 20.72 0.86
CA ASP A 460 17.62 21.05 -0.45
C ASP A 460 17.01 22.46 -0.54
N MET A 461 17.20 23.12 -1.69
CA MET A 461 16.68 24.46 -1.99
C MET A 461 15.73 24.46 -3.20
N SER A 462 14.65 25.23 -3.13
CA SER A 462 13.74 25.51 -4.26
C SER A 462 14.10 26.81 -4.99
N PRO A 463 13.59 27.04 -6.22
CA PRO A 463 13.75 28.31 -6.93
C PRO A 463 13.42 29.54 -6.09
N ALA A 464 12.28 29.53 -5.37
CA ALA A 464 11.84 30.65 -4.53
C ALA A 464 12.82 30.99 -3.38
N VAL A 465 13.53 30.00 -2.83
CA VAL A 465 14.58 30.23 -1.82
C VAL A 465 15.80 30.88 -2.45
N ILE A 466 16.21 30.46 -3.66
CA ILE A 466 17.29 31.09 -4.41
C ILE A 466 16.93 32.53 -4.82
N GLU A 467 15.71 32.76 -5.32
CA GLU A 467 15.18 34.09 -5.64
C GLU A 467 15.20 35.00 -4.42
N TYR A 468 14.76 34.52 -3.25
CA TYR A 468 14.82 35.30 -2.02
C TYR A 468 16.26 35.65 -1.63
N LEU A 469 17.16 34.67 -1.62
CA LEU A 469 18.58 34.85 -1.29
C LEU A 469 19.30 35.81 -2.26
N CYS A 470 18.91 35.85 -3.53
CA CYS A 470 19.56 36.68 -4.55
C CYS A 470 18.96 38.09 -4.61
N GLU A 471 17.63 38.22 -4.52
CA GLU A 471 16.93 39.50 -4.74
C GLU A 471 16.61 40.28 -3.48
N LYS A 472 16.34 39.61 -2.36
CA LYS A 472 15.90 40.25 -1.11
C LYS A 472 17.06 40.44 -0.11
N VAL A 473 18.18 39.74 -0.34
CA VAL A 473 19.43 39.88 0.42
C VAL A 473 20.55 40.38 -0.53
N PRO A 474 20.64 41.71 -0.78
CA PRO A 474 21.40 42.31 -1.90
C PRO A 474 22.92 42.39 -1.69
N VAL A 475 23.46 41.66 -0.71
CA VAL A 475 24.89 41.59 -0.37
C VAL A 475 25.43 40.18 -0.68
N ALA A 476 26.70 39.89 -0.37
CA ALA A 476 27.22 38.53 -0.46
C ALA A 476 26.70 37.67 0.71
N LYS A 477 26.48 36.37 0.49
CA LYS A 477 26.06 35.42 1.53
C LYS A 477 27.09 34.31 1.71
N ARG A 478 27.26 33.87 2.95
CA ARG A 478 27.78 32.54 3.30
C ARG A 478 26.61 31.71 3.81
N CYS A 479 26.26 30.65 3.10
CA CYS A 479 25.22 29.72 3.49
C CYS A 479 25.88 28.47 4.07
N HIS A 480 25.60 28.15 5.34
CA HIS A 480 26.24 27.09 6.12
C HIS A 480 25.32 25.86 6.21
N PHE A 481 25.85 24.68 5.89
CA PHE A 481 25.14 23.40 5.85
C PHE A 481 25.94 22.32 6.56
N ASP A 482 25.26 21.45 7.29
CA ASP A 482 25.86 20.29 7.96
C ASP A 482 25.60 19.05 7.09
N TYR A 483 26.66 18.41 6.60
CA TYR A 483 26.54 17.25 5.71
C TYR A 483 27.65 16.24 5.97
N LYS A 484 27.27 15.03 6.42
CA LYS A 484 28.20 13.94 6.78
C LYS A 484 29.27 14.38 7.78
N ASP A 485 28.81 14.92 8.90
CA ASP A 485 29.63 15.35 10.04
C ASP A 485 30.67 16.43 9.69
N GLN A 486 30.42 17.20 8.62
CA GLN A 486 31.25 18.31 8.16
C GLN A 486 30.39 19.54 7.83
N GLU A 487 30.83 20.71 8.29
CA GLU A 487 30.25 21.99 7.90
C GLU A 487 30.73 22.38 6.49
N TYR A 488 29.79 22.68 5.60
CA TYR A 488 30.02 23.21 4.27
C TYR A 488 29.50 24.64 4.17
N VAL A 489 30.31 25.53 3.60
CA VAL A 489 29.89 26.90 3.28
C VAL A 489 29.75 27.06 1.77
N MET A 490 28.53 27.31 1.31
CA MET A 490 28.24 27.81 -0.03
C MET A 490 28.29 29.35 -0.03
N PHE A 491 29.23 29.90 -0.79
CA PHE A 491 29.41 31.32 -1.01
C PHE A 491 28.52 31.75 -2.18
N ILE A 492 27.59 32.67 -1.93
CA ILE A 492 26.79 33.34 -2.97
C ILE A 492 27.30 34.79 -3.06
N PRO A 493 27.99 35.19 -4.15
CA PRO A 493 28.43 36.57 -4.30
C PRO A 493 27.26 37.53 -4.51
N ALA A 494 27.50 38.83 -4.35
CA ALA A 494 26.63 39.83 -4.96
C ALA A 494 26.90 39.88 -6.47
N PHE A 495 25.87 39.70 -7.30
CA PHE A 495 25.97 39.69 -8.77
C PHE A 495 24.81 40.47 -9.40
N ASP A 496 24.89 40.72 -10.71
CA ASP A 496 23.83 41.41 -11.45
C ASP A 496 22.70 40.44 -11.83
N LEU A 497 21.51 40.67 -11.26
CA LEU A 497 20.31 39.84 -11.45
C LEU A 497 19.82 39.81 -12.91
N VAL A 498 20.23 40.73 -13.79
CA VAL A 498 19.88 40.67 -15.22
C VAL A 498 20.83 39.79 -16.04
N ALA A 499 21.82 39.14 -15.41
CA ALA A 499 22.69 38.18 -16.07
C ALA A 499 21.88 36.96 -16.56
N PRO A 500 21.95 36.57 -17.85
CA PRO A 500 21.18 35.44 -18.38
C PRO A 500 21.37 34.12 -17.62
N ALA A 501 22.57 33.91 -17.06
CA ALA A 501 22.90 32.73 -16.24
C ALA A 501 22.06 32.60 -14.95
N TYR A 502 21.43 33.67 -14.45
CA TYR A 502 20.52 33.62 -13.30
C TYR A 502 19.16 33.03 -13.71
N ALA A 503 18.57 33.51 -14.81
CA ALA A 503 17.35 32.94 -15.38
C ALA A 503 17.57 31.50 -15.87
N GLU A 504 18.68 31.21 -16.55
CA GLU A 504 19.07 29.84 -16.94
C GLU A 504 19.18 28.91 -15.73
N GLY A 505 19.77 29.38 -14.63
CA GLY A 505 19.95 28.58 -13.42
C GLY A 505 18.64 28.29 -12.68
N LEU A 506 17.75 29.29 -12.59
CA LEU A 506 16.40 29.10 -12.03
C LEU A 506 15.55 28.16 -12.90
N GLU A 507 15.63 28.26 -14.23
CA GLU A 507 14.97 27.34 -15.15
C GLU A 507 15.50 25.90 -14.98
N VAL A 508 16.83 25.71 -14.87
CA VAL A 508 17.42 24.38 -14.62
C VAL A 508 16.96 23.81 -13.26
N LEU A 509 16.98 24.60 -12.18
CA LEU A 509 16.54 24.16 -10.86
C LEU A 509 15.05 23.80 -10.83
N ASN A 510 14.20 24.60 -11.49
CA ASN A 510 12.77 24.31 -11.60
C ASN A 510 12.47 23.05 -12.44
N ASN A 511 13.43 22.54 -13.21
CA ASN A 511 13.32 21.31 -13.99
C ASN A 511 14.03 20.10 -13.33
N GLU A 512 14.59 20.23 -12.12
CA GLU A 512 15.06 19.07 -11.34
C GLU A 512 13.86 18.23 -10.86
N PRO A 513 13.99 16.89 -10.69
CA PRO A 513 12.84 15.99 -10.50
C PRO A 513 11.95 16.26 -9.27
N ALA A 514 12.46 16.95 -8.26
CA ALA A 514 11.72 17.34 -7.05
C ALA A 514 11.34 18.84 -7.01
N HIS A 515 11.63 19.60 -8.08
CA HIS A 515 11.63 21.07 -8.11
C HIS A 515 12.51 21.73 -7.02
N THR A 516 13.45 20.97 -6.47
CA THR A 516 14.45 21.37 -5.48
C THR A 516 15.80 20.70 -5.80
N ALA A 517 16.89 21.20 -5.22
CA ALA A 517 18.19 20.54 -5.29
C ALA A 517 19.10 20.87 -4.11
N GLY A 518 19.97 19.92 -3.75
CA GLY A 518 20.92 20.06 -2.64
C GLY A 518 21.97 21.13 -2.85
N PHE A 519 22.52 21.74 -1.80
CA PHE A 519 23.49 22.85 -1.89
C PHE A 519 24.69 22.59 -2.83
N LEU A 520 25.22 21.36 -2.87
CA LEU A 520 26.29 20.97 -3.82
C LEU A 520 25.83 21.01 -5.29
N ARG A 521 24.56 20.71 -5.55
CA ARG A 521 23.93 20.76 -6.88
C ARG A 521 23.55 22.20 -7.26
N ILE A 522 23.04 23.00 -6.31
CA ILE A 522 22.87 24.45 -6.47
C ILE A 522 24.18 25.12 -6.87
N THR A 523 25.28 24.76 -6.22
CA THR A 523 26.62 25.27 -6.56
C THR A 523 26.99 25.00 -8.03
N GLN A 524 26.65 23.82 -8.57
CA GLN A 524 26.90 23.47 -9.99
C GLN A 524 25.97 24.25 -10.94
N ILE A 525 24.69 24.38 -10.60
CA ILE A 525 23.69 25.06 -11.44
C ILE A 525 24.07 26.54 -11.61
N PHE A 526 24.50 27.21 -10.53
CA PHE A 526 24.80 28.64 -10.52
C PHE A 526 26.32 28.97 -10.56
N GLU A 527 27.19 28.01 -10.91
CA GLU A 527 28.66 28.20 -10.99
C GLU A 527 29.04 29.41 -11.87
N LYS A 528 28.32 29.63 -12.96
CA LYS A 528 28.51 30.78 -13.88
C LYS A 528 28.38 32.15 -13.21
N LEU A 529 27.65 32.24 -12.09
CA LEU A 529 27.46 33.47 -11.30
C LEU A 529 28.51 33.63 -10.19
N GLY A 530 29.42 32.65 -10.04
CA GLY A 530 30.43 32.63 -8.98
C GLY A 530 29.96 31.97 -7.69
N PHE A 531 28.86 31.19 -7.71
CA PHE A 531 28.54 30.30 -6.58
C PHE A 531 29.67 29.29 -6.41
N ALA A 532 30.14 29.11 -5.17
CA ALA A 532 31.21 28.17 -4.85
C ALA A 532 30.98 27.56 -3.47
N THR A 533 31.34 26.30 -3.27
CA THR A 533 31.22 25.62 -1.97
C THR A 533 32.57 25.13 -1.49
N LYS A 534 32.81 25.19 -0.17
CA LYS A 534 33.99 24.64 0.51
C LYS A 534 33.57 23.92 1.79
N VAL A 535 34.35 22.91 2.18
CA VAL A 535 34.33 22.39 3.56
C VAL A 535 34.97 23.45 4.48
N VAL A 536 34.46 23.60 5.69
CA VAL A 536 35.16 24.29 6.78
C VAL A 536 36.16 23.29 7.37
N GLU A 537 37.44 23.46 7.03
CA GLU A 537 38.51 22.71 7.69
C GLU A 537 38.57 23.14 9.16
N GLU A 538 38.44 22.19 10.09
CA GLU A 538 38.62 22.45 11.52
C GLU A 538 39.98 23.14 11.74
N GLN A 539 39.98 24.28 12.43
CA GLN A 539 41.23 24.84 12.91
C GLN A 539 41.78 23.94 14.01
N GLU A 540 42.86 23.20 13.73
CA GLU A 540 43.65 22.52 14.75
C GLU A 540 43.90 23.50 15.91
N ALA A 541 43.36 23.17 17.09
CA ALA A 541 43.47 24.03 18.26
C ALA A 541 44.94 24.09 18.71
N ALA A 542 45.61 25.19 18.40
CA ALA A 542 46.99 25.41 18.80
C ALA A 542 47.11 25.54 20.34
N GLU A 543 47.88 24.63 20.94
CA GLU A 543 48.23 24.61 22.38
C GLU A 543 49.09 25.82 22.84
#